data_AF-A0A258ZMX7-F1
#
_entry.id   AF-A0A258ZMX7-F1
#
_cell.length_a   1.000
_cell.length_b   1.000
_cell.length_c   1.000
_cell.angle_alpha   90.00
_cell.angle_beta   90.00
_cell.angle_gamma   90.00
#
_symmetry.space_group_name_H-M   'P 1'
#
loop_
_entity.id
_entity.type
_entity.pdbx_description
1 polymer ?
#
loop_
_entity_poly.entity_id
_entity_poly.type
_entity_poly.pdbx_seq_one_letter_code
_entity_poly.pdbx_strand_id
1 'polypeptide(L)'
;MTQNADHVLDHLELFRGPEYQQMLANKKKMFENPRDPAEVERVREWAKTPEYRELNFAREALTVNPAKACQPLGAVFAAVGFEGTIPFVHGSQGCVAYYRSHFSRHFKEPSSCVSSSMTEDAAVFGGLNNMIDGLANTYAMYKPKMIAVSTTCMAEVIGDDLNAFIKTAKEKGSVPAEYDVPFAHTPAFVGSHVTGYDNVMKGIFEHFWDGKARTAPVLERVPNEKINFIGGFDGYTVGNLREVKRLLGIMGADYTILGD
;
A
#
# COMPACT_ATOMS: atom_id res chain seq x y z
N MET A 1 -10.78 33.60 -24.52
CA MET A 1 -10.85 32.85 -25.78
C MET A 1 -11.73 31.67 -25.49
N THR A 2 -12.93 31.69 -26.04
CA THR A 2 -13.86 30.57 -25.91
C THR A 2 -13.26 29.32 -26.55
N GLN A 3 -13.69 28.14 -26.11
CA GLN A 3 -13.21 26.88 -26.64
C GLN A 3 -13.31 26.85 -28.18
N ASN A 4 -12.32 26.25 -28.84
CA ASN A 4 -12.28 26.09 -30.28
C ASN A 4 -12.10 24.59 -30.62
N ALA A 5 -12.95 24.04 -31.49
CA ALA A 5 -12.88 22.63 -31.88
C ALA A 5 -11.61 22.30 -32.69
N ASP A 6 -11.09 23.26 -33.45
CA ASP A 6 -9.85 23.12 -34.23
C ASP A 6 -8.59 23.25 -33.36
N HIS A 7 -8.73 23.87 -32.18
CA HIS A 7 -7.64 24.07 -31.22
C HIS A 7 -8.17 24.02 -29.79
N VAL A 8 -8.35 22.81 -29.29
CA VAL A 8 -8.92 22.56 -27.96
C VAL A 8 -7.97 23.09 -26.89
N LEU A 9 -8.43 24.08 -26.12
CA LEU A 9 -7.73 24.59 -24.94
C LEU A 9 -8.03 23.67 -23.75
N ASP A 10 -6.98 23.08 -23.17
CA ASP A 10 -7.10 22.34 -21.92
C ASP A 10 -7.14 23.27 -20.69
N HIS A 11 -7.20 22.70 -19.50
CA HIS A 11 -7.31 23.46 -18.26
C HIS A 11 -6.12 24.40 -17.97
N LEU A 12 -4.93 24.19 -18.56
CA LEU A 12 -3.78 25.08 -18.34
C LEU A 12 -3.97 26.41 -19.07
N GLU A 13 -4.50 26.37 -20.29
CA GLU A 13 -4.64 27.54 -21.15
C GLU A 13 -6.05 28.16 -21.11
N LEU A 14 -7.09 27.34 -20.99
CA LEU A 14 -8.49 27.78 -20.99
C LEU A 14 -8.76 28.84 -19.91
N PHE A 15 -8.30 28.59 -18.68
CA PHE A 15 -8.56 29.49 -17.56
C PHE A 15 -7.74 30.79 -17.58
N ARG A 16 -6.78 30.93 -18.51
CA ARG A 16 -6.04 32.18 -18.73
C ARG A 16 -6.78 33.13 -19.67
N GLY A 17 -7.84 32.67 -20.34
CA GLY A 17 -8.68 33.50 -21.18
C GLY A 17 -9.34 34.65 -20.40
N PRO A 18 -9.56 35.83 -21.03
CA PRO A 18 -10.08 37.03 -20.36
C PRO A 18 -11.42 36.80 -19.66
N GLU A 19 -12.31 35.99 -20.22
CA GLU A 19 -13.60 35.64 -19.63
C GLU A 19 -13.45 34.86 -18.32
N TYR A 20 -12.54 33.88 -18.27
CA TYR A 20 -12.29 33.09 -17.06
C TYR A 20 -11.52 33.89 -16.02
N GLN A 21 -10.55 34.73 -16.44
CA GLN A 21 -9.85 35.65 -15.53
C GLN A 21 -10.83 36.64 -14.89
N GLN A 22 -11.75 37.20 -15.66
CA GLN A 22 -12.80 38.08 -15.12
C GLN A 22 -13.74 37.34 -14.17
N MET A 23 -14.16 36.14 -14.54
CA MET A 23 -15.01 35.29 -13.69
C MET A 23 -14.32 34.98 -12.35
N LEU A 24 -13.05 34.57 -12.37
CA LEU A 24 -12.26 34.26 -11.17
C LEU A 24 -12.02 35.51 -10.31
N ALA A 25 -11.75 36.66 -10.94
CA ALA A 25 -11.62 37.94 -10.23
C ALA A 25 -12.94 38.34 -9.54
N ASN A 26 -14.07 38.18 -10.22
CA ASN A 26 -15.39 38.43 -9.65
C ASN A 26 -15.68 37.47 -8.49
N LYS A 27 -15.39 36.17 -8.66
CA LYS A 27 -15.54 35.17 -7.60
C LYS A 27 -14.75 35.58 -6.35
N LYS A 28 -13.48 35.90 -6.53
CA LYS A 28 -12.59 36.34 -5.46
C LYS A 28 -13.09 37.59 -4.75
N LYS A 29 -13.48 38.62 -5.52
CA LYS A 29 -13.95 39.90 -4.98
C LYS A 29 -15.28 39.79 -4.26
N MET A 30 -16.21 39.02 -4.79
CA MET A 30 -17.62 39.04 -4.35
C MET A 30 -17.94 37.96 -3.31
N PHE A 31 -17.23 36.82 -3.31
CA PHE A 31 -17.69 35.63 -2.57
C PHE A 31 -16.61 34.92 -1.74
N GLU A 32 -15.31 35.23 -1.89
CA GLU A 32 -14.24 34.48 -1.21
C GLU A 32 -13.71 35.11 0.09
N ASN A 33 -14.07 36.36 0.38
CA ASN A 33 -13.49 37.13 1.50
C ASN A 33 -11.94 37.01 1.59
N PRO A 34 -11.21 37.36 0.52
CA PRO A 34 -9.78 37.10 0.43
C PRO A 34 -8.99 37.95 1.44
N ARG A 35 -7.89 37.39 1.97
CA ARG A 35 -6.90 38.17 2.71
C ARG A 35 -6.25 39.21 1.80
N ASP A 36 -5.83 40.33 2.40
CA ASP A 36 -5.06 41.36 1.72
C ASP A 36 -3.83 40.72 1.03
N PRO A 37 -3.61 40.93 -0.28
CA PRO A 37 -2.44 40.43 -0.98
C PRO A 37 -1.10 40.79 -0.32
N ALA A 38 -0.99 41.98 0.30
CA ALA A 38 0.21 42.38 1.01
C ALA A 38 0.46 41.50 2.25
N GLU A 39 -0.60 41.12 2.96
CA GLU A 39 -0.52 40.21 4.11
C GLU A 39 -0.15 38.78 3.68
N VAL A 40 -0.71 38.30 2.57
CA VAL A 40 -0.34 37.00 1.99
C VAL A 40 1.15 36.96 1.65
N GLU A 41 1.67 38.02 1.04
CA GLU A 41 3.09 38.12 0.69
C GLU A 41 3.97 38.25 1.94
N ARG A 42 3.55 39.04 2.93
CA ARG A 42 4.26 39.14 4.23
C ARG A 42 4.41 37.78 4.90
N VAL A 43 3.34 36.99 4.98
CA VAL A 43 3.36 35.65 5.59
C VAL A 43 4.20 34.67 4.76
N ARG A 44 4.15 34.77 3.42
CA ARG A 44 4.99 33.97 2.54
C ARG A 44 6.48 34.22 2.79
N GLU A 45 6.90 35.48 2.91
CA GLU A 45 8.30 35.80 3.16
C GLU A 45 8.71 35.42 4.59
N TRP A 46 7.85 35.64 5.58
CA TRP A 46 8.09 35.15 6.95
C TRP A 46 8.29 33.63 7.00
N ALA A 47 7.49 32.85 6.26
CA ALA A 47 7.61 31.39 6.22
C ALA A 47 8.97 30.87 5.67
N LYS A 48 9.77 31.75 5.05
CA LYS A 48 11.12 31.44 4.56
C LYS A 48 12.24 31.84 5.54
N THR A 49 11.90 32.50 6.65
CA THR A 49 12.87 33.04 7.62
C THR A 49 13.43 31.97 8.58
N PRO A 50 14.58 32.23 9.22
CA PRO A 50 15.09 31.40 10.31
C PRO A 50 14.14 31.33 11.51
N GLU A 51 13.45 32.41 11.84
CA GLU A 51 12.45 32.46 12.92
C GLU A 51 11.33 31.43 12.67
N TYR A 52 10.76 31.42 11.46
CA TYR A 52 9.74 30.44 11.12
C TYR A 52 10.30 29.02 11.11
N ARG A 53 11.55 28.84 10.66
CA ARG A 53 12.21 27.53 10.73
C ARG A 53 12.26 27.02 12.16
N GLU A 54 12.63 27.83 13.14
CA GLU A 54 12.67 27.42 14.54
C GLU A 54 11.28 26.96 15.03
N LEU A 55 10.23 27.75 14.74
CA LEU A 55 8.84 27.37 15.07
C LEU A 55 8.40 26.07 14.35
N ASN A 56 8.79 25.91 13.09
CA ASN A 56 8.46 24.75 12.27
C ASN A 56 9.14 23.48 12.82
N PHE A 57 10.38 23.58 13.28
CA PHE A 57 11.13 22.48 13.89
C PHE A 57 10.74 22.21 15.35
N ALA A 58 10.12 23.18 16.03
CA ALA A 58 9.57 23.01 17.38
C ALA A 58 8.19 22.31 17.40
N ARG A 59 7.67 21.83 16.26
CA ARG A 59 6.40 21.10 16.22
C ARG A 59 6.54 19.72 16.87
N GLU A 60 5.57 19.40 17.71
CA GLU A 60 5.50 18.09 18.40
C GLU A 60 4.36 17.19 17.91
N ALA A 61 3.26 17.77 17.40
CA ALA A 61 2.05 17.02 17.05
C ALA A 61 1.67 17.09 15.57
N LEU A 62 1.76 18.28 14.96
CA LEU A 62 1.35 18.49 13.57
C LEU A 62 2.43 17.97 12.61
N THR A 63 2.06 17.04 11.74
CA THR A 63 2.85 16.64 10.57
C THR A 63 2.27 17.27 9.31
N VAL A 64 3.12 17.84 8.44
CA VAL A 64 2.73 18.43 7.15
C VAL A 64 3.64 17.85 6.08
N ASN A 65 3.06 17.38 4.97
CA ASN A 65 3.76 16.77 3.83
C ASN A 65 4.75 15.66 4.23
N PRO A 66 4.30 14.58 4.92
CA PRO A 66 5.17 13.49 5.33
C PRO A 66 5.76 12.74 4.12
N ALA A 67 7.05 12.43 4.16
CA ALA A 67 7.74 11.59 3.18
C ALA A 67 7.71 10.10 3.59
N LYS A 68 6.53 9.58 3.94
CA LYS A 68 6.31 8.16 4.25
C LYS A 68 4.87 7.76 3.96
N ALA A 69 4.67 6.47 3.69
CA ALA A 69 3.35 5.84 3.66
C ALA A 69 3.17 4.86 4.84
N CYS A 70 1.96 4.31 5.01
CA CYS A 70 1.62 3.34 6.04
C CYS A 70 2.01 1.90 5.67
N GLN A 71 2.10 1.01 6.67
CA GLN A 71 2.57 -0.37 6.51
C GLN A 71 1.90 -1.16 5.37
N PRO A 72 0.56 -1.16 5.20
CA PRO A 72 -0.06 -2.07 4.24
C PRO A 72 0.29 -1.75 2.79
N LEU A 73 0.79 -0.55 2.49
CA LEU A 73 1.35 -0.26 1.17
C LEU A 73 2.57 -1.17 0.88
N GLY A 74 3.49 -1.32 1.84
CA GLY A 74 4.65 -2.20 1.69
C GLY A 74 4.29 -3.67 1.75
N ALA A 75 3.26 -4.04 2.52
CA ALA A 75 2.69 -5.38 2.55
C ALA A 75 2.21 -5.83 1.16
N VAL A 76 1.43 -4.98 0.49
CA VAL A 76 0.96 -5.21 -0.88
C VAL A 76 2.13 -5.33 -1.85
N PHE A 77 3.14 -4.46 -1.72
CA PHE A 77 4.34 -4.50 -2.56
C PHE A 77 5.14 -5.80 -2.41
N ALA A 78 5.34 -6.27 -1.17
CA ALA A 78 6.01 -7.53 -0.91
C ALA A 78 5.26 -8.72 -1.52
N ALA A 79 3.93 -8.77 -1.30
CA ALA A 79 3.09 -9.89 -1.73
C ALA A 79 3.02 -10.07 -3.25
N VAL A 80 3.04 -8.99 -4.04
CA VAL A 80 2.97 -9.09 -5.51
C VAL A 80 4.22 -9.72 -6.14
N GLY A 81 5.36 -9.76 -5.43
CA GLY A 81 6.59 -10.40 -5.89
C GLY A 81 6.64 -11.92 -5.71
N PHE A 82 5.50 -12.56 -5.40
CA PHE A 82 5.39 -14.01 -5.27
C PHE A 82 4.49 -14.58 -6.36
N GLU A 83 4.89 -15.72 -6.91
CA GLU A 83 4.24 -16.33 -8.08
C GLU A 83 2.73 -16.53 -7.88
N GLY A 84 1.91 -15.93 -8.75
CA GLY A 84 0.46 -16.10 -8.74
C GLY A 84 -0.20 -15.66 -7.41
N THR A 85 0.42 -14.74 -6.67
CA THR A 85 -0.06 -14.29 -5.37
C THR A 85 -0.98 -13.09 -5.50
N ILE A 86 -2.09 -13.09 -4.76
CA ILE A 86 -2.92 -11.89 -4.62
C ILE A 86 -2.76 -11.29 -3.22
N PRO A 87 -2.43 -9.99 -3.10
CA PRO A 87 -2.48 -9.28 -1.83
C PRO A 87 -3.93 -9.14 -1.37
N PHE A 88 -4.20 -9.56 -0.13
CA PHE A 88 -5.49 -9.44 0.53
C PHE A 88 -5.32 -8.60 1.79
N VAL A 89 -5.96 -7.44 1.86
CA VAL A 89 -5.88 -6.57 3.04
C VAL A 89 -7.18 -6.71 3.84
N HIS A 90 -7.10 -7.39 4.98
CA HIS A 90 -8.18 -7.52 5.92
C HIS A 90 -8.50 -6.17 6.58
N GLY A 91 -9.72 -5.69 6.43
CA GLY A 91 -10.16 -4.40 6.95
C GLY A 91 -10.93 -3.54 5.95
N SER A 92 -10.75 -2.22 6.06
CA SER A 92 -11.51 -1.23 5.30
C SER A 92 -11.09 -1.15 3.83
N GLN A 93 -12.05 -1.26 2.92
CA GLN A 93 -11.79 -1.27 1.47
C GLN A 93 -11.20 0.02 0.89
N GLY A 94 -11.44 1.18 1.54
CA GLY A 94 -10.89 2.46 1.10
C GLY A 94 -9.36 2.45 1.07
N CYS A 95 -8.73 1.73 2.00
CA CYS A 95 -7.28 1.53 2.03
C CYS A 95 -6.77 0.88 0.74
N VAL A 96 -7.42 -0.21 0.30
CA VAL A 96 -7.03 -0.96 -0.90
C VAL A 96 -7.17 -0.13 -2.16
N ALA A 97 -8.21 0.70 -2.28
CA ALA A 97 -8.34 1.63 -3.40
C ALA A 97 -7.16 2.62 -3.46
N TYR A 98 -6.70 3.13 -2.31
CA TYR A 98 -5.53 4.01 -2.25
C TYR A 98 -4.24 3.30 -2.62
N TYR A 99 -3.97 2.10 -2.09
CA TYR A 99 -2.73 1.37 -2.38
C TYR A 99 -2.61 1.06 -3.87
N ARG A 100 -3.69 0.53 -4.47
CA ARG A 100 -3.73 0.24 -5.91
C ARG A 100 -3.50 1.50 -6.74
N SER A 101 -4.21 2.57 -6.43
CA SER A 101 -4.06 3.84 -7.14
C SER A 101 -2.65 4.43 -7.00
N HIS A 102 -2.02 4.27 -5.83
CA HIS A 102 -0.67 4.77 -5.56
C HIS A 102 0.36 4.06 -6.45
N PHE A 103 0.32 2.72 -6.50
CA PHE A 103 1.22 1.96 -7.36
C PHE A 103 0.94 2.15 -8.85
N SER A 104 -0.34 2.16 -9.26
CA SER A 104 -0.68 2.40 -10.67
C SER A 104 -0.27 3.80 -11.15
N ARG A 105 -0.30 4.82 -10.27
CA ARG A 105 0.23 6.15 -10.62
C ARG A 105 1.74 6.16 -10.77
N HIS A 106 2.47 5.36 -9.99
CA HIS A 106 3.92 5.28 -10.05
C HIS A 106 4.39 4.44 -11.24
N PHE A 107 3.96 3.18 -11.32
CA PHE A 107 4.41 2.22 -12.34
C PHE A 107 3.70 2.34 -13.69
N LYS A 108 2.56 3.04 -13.74
CA LYS A 108 1.64 3.07 -14.91
C LYS A 108 1.08 1.70 -15.30
N GLU A 109 1.09 0.76 -14.36
CA GLU A 109 0.64 -0.62 -14.52
C GLU A 109 -0.57 -0.93 -13.63
N PRO A 110 -1.35 -1.98 -13.95
CA PRO A 110 -2.38 -2.48 -13.04
C PRO A 110 -1.79 -2.90 -11.69
N SER A 111 -2.47 -2.53 -10.60
CA SER A 111 -2.16 -3.02 -9.26
C SER A 111 -3.37 -3.78 -8.71
N SER A 112 -3.24 -5.10 -8.62
CA SER A 112 -4.28 -6.00 -8.13
C SER A 112 -4.11 -6.23 -6.62
N CYS A 113 -5.18 -5.97 -5.87
CA CYS A 113 -5.25 -6.15 -4.43
C CYS A 113 -6.73 -6.20 -4.04
N VAL A 114 -7.08 -7.04 -3.07
CA VAL A 114 -8.46 -7.21 -2.59
C VAL A 114 -8.59 -6.83 -1.12
N SER A 115 -9.83 -6.64 -0.69
CA SER A 115 -10.22 -6.22 0.66
C SER A 115 -11.22 -7.23 1.21
N SER A 116 -11.20 -7.47 2.52
CA SER A 116 -12.29 -8.19 3.21
C SER A 116 -13.55 -7.31 3.39
N SER A 117 -13.39 -6.00 3.21
CA SER A 117 -14.47 -5.00 3.19
C SER A 117 -15.27 -4.96 4.49
N MET A 118 -14.54 -4.95 5.60
CA MET A 118 -15.14 -4.73 6.92
C MET A 118 -15.84 -3.37 6.97
N THR A 119 -17.03 -3.38 7.57
CA THR A 119 -17.88 -2.22 7.85
C THR A 119 -17.99 -1.98 9.35
N GLU A 120 -18.80 -1.01 9.77
CA GLU A 120 -18.90 -0.59 11.18
C GLU A 120 -19.43 -1.69 12.12
N ASP A 121 -20.27 -2.60 11.62
CA ASP A 121 -20.75 -3.78 12.35
C ASP A 121 -19.60 -4.69 12.83
N ALA A 122 -18.50 -4.78 12.08
CA ALA A 122 -17.32 -5.52 12.46
C ALA A 122 -16.63 -4.94 13.70
N ALA A 123 -16.89 -3.68 14.07
CA ALA A 123 -16.41 -3.12 15.33
C ALA A 123 -17.08 -3.77 16.57
N VAL A 124 -18.27 -4.36 16.41
CA VAL A 124 -18.98 -5.07 17.49
C VAL A 124 -18.68 -6.56 17.44
N PHE A 125 -18.65 -7.16 16.25
CA PHE A 125 -18.63 -8.62 16.07
C PHE A 125 -17.29 -9.19 15.59
N GLY A 126 -16.31 -8.33 15.28
CA GLY A 126 -15.06 -8.73 14.62
C GLY A 126 -15.25 -9.03 13.13
N GLY A 127 -14.13 -9.16 12.42
CA GLY A 127 -14.10 -9.35 10.96
C GLY A 127 -14.17 -10.81 10.47
N LEU A 128 -14.62 -11.76 11.30
CA LEU A 128 -14.51 -13.21 10.97
C LEU A 128 -15.23 -13.59 9.67
N ASN A 129 -16.49 -13.18 9.51
CA ASN A 129 -17.25 -13.47 8.30
C ASN A 129 -16.64 -12.81 7.06
N ASN A 130 -16.08 -11.60 7.22
CA ASN A 130 -15.35 -10.93 6.14
C ASN A 130 -14.14 -11.74 5.68
N MET A 131 -13.41 -12.40 6.59
CA MET A 131 -12.30 -13.28 6.23
C MET A 131 -12.79 -14.54 5.50
N ILE A 132 -13.82 -15.20 6.02
CA ILE A 132 -14.40 -16.42 5.43
C ILE A 132 -14.86 -16.14 3.99
N ASP A 133 -15.78 -15.19 3.83
CA ASP A 133 -16.37 -14.88 2.53
C ASP A 133 -15.34 -14.22 1.60
N GLY A 134 -14.47 -13.36 2.15
CA GLY A 134 -13.41 -12.70 1.41
C GLY A 134 -12.43 -13.68 0.79
N LEU A 135 -11.94 -14.66 1.55
CA LEU A 135 -11.04 -15.69 1.04
C LEU A 135 -11.74 -16.57 0.00
N ALA A 136 -12.99 -16.99 0.25
CA ALA A 136 -13.76 -17.80 -0.69
C ALA A 136 -13.96 -17.09 -2.04
N ASN A 137 -14.40 -15.83 -2.00
CA ASN A 137 -14.63 -15.02 -3.19
C ASN A 137 -13.33 -14.74 -3.95
N THR A 138 -12.25 -14.44 -3.22
CA THR A 138 -10.94 -14.17 -3.81
C THR A 138 -10.39 -15.39 -4.54
N TYR A 139 -10.45 -16.55 -3.88
CA TYR A 139 -10.00 -17.83 -4.44
C TYR A 139 -10.81 -18.21 -5.68
N ALA A 140 -12.14 -18.13 -5.62
CA ALA A 140 -13.01 -18.53 -6.72
C ALA A 140 -12.89 -17.61 -7.95
N MET A 141 -12.82 -16.28 -7.74
CA MET A 141 -12.82 -15.31 -8.84
C MET A 141 -11.45 -15.15 -9.50
N TYR A 142 -10.40 -15.01 -8.69
CA TYR A 142 -9.07 -14.64 -9.21
C TYR A 142 -8.14 -15.85 -9.38
N LYS A 143 -8.49 -17.00 -8.80
CA LYS A 143 -7.72 -18.26 -8.88
C LYS A 143 -6.22 -18.09 -8.59
N PRO A 144 -5.82 -17.37 -7.52
CA PRO A 144 -4.41 -17.21 -7.18
C PRO A 144 -3.79 -18.56 -6.74
N LYS A 145 -2.47 -18.67 -6.80
CA LYS A 145 -1.71 -19.76 -6.19
C LYS A 145 -1.55 -19.59 -4.67
N MET A 146 -1.54 -18.34 -4.20
CA MET A 146 -1.42 -17.96 -2.79
C MET A 146 -2.19 -16.66 -2.50
N ILE A 147 -2.78 -16.55 -1.31
CA ILE A 147 -3.39 -15.29 -0.83
C ILE A 147 -2.56 -14.77 0.35
N ALA A 148 -1.88 -13.63 0.18
CA ALA A 148 -1.08 -13.03 1.25
C ALA A 148 -1.91 -12.00 2.03
N VAL A 149 -2.20 -12.29 3.30
CA VAL A 149 -3.07 -11.47 4.14
C VAL A 149 -2.27 -10.42 4.93
N SER A 150 -2.72 -9.18 4.89
CA SER A 150 -2.25 -8.08 5.75
C SER A 150 -3.44 -7.33 6.34
N THR A 151 -3.23 -6.31 7.17
CA THR A 151 -4.32 -5.62 7.89
C THR A 151 -4.33 -4.12 7.71
N THR A 152 -5.54 -3.54 7.64
CA THR A 152 -5.72 -2.09 7.83
C THR A 152 -5.70 -1.73 9.32
N CYS A 153 -5.55 -0.45 9.64
CA CYS A 153 -5.60 0.02 11.04
C CYS A 153 -6.90 -0.31 11.77
N MET A 154 -8.04 -0.40 11.08
CA MET A 154 -9.31 -0.72 11.72
C MET A 154 -9.32 -2.15 12.28
N ALA A 155 -8.85 -3.14 11.50
CA ALA A 155 -8.76 -4.53 11.94
C ALA A 155 -7.79 -4.68 13.12
N GLU A 156 -6.69 -3.92 13.11
CA GLU A 156 -5.71 -3.89 14.19
C GLU A 156 -6.26 -3.31 15.49
N VAL A 157 -7.05 -2.22 15.40
CA VAL A 157 -7.67 -1.61 16.59
C VAL A 157 -8.77 -2.49 17.17
N ILE A 158 -9.57 -3.15 16.33
CA ILE A 158 -10.56 -4.14 16.77
C ILE A 158 -9.88 -5.35 17.43
N GLY A 159 -8.69 -5.73 16.95
CA GLY A 159 -7.91 -6.84 17.49
C GLY A 159 -8.29 -8.18 16.88
N ASP A 160 -8.63 -8.21 15.58
CA ASP A 160 -8.96 -9.45 14.88
C ASP A 160 -7.76 -10.42 14.85
N ASP A 161 -7.95 -11.64 15.34
CA ASP A 161 -6.95 -12.72 15.28
C ASP A 161 -6.94 -13.36 13.89
N LEU A 162 -6.00 -12.93 13.04
CA LEU A 162 -5.85 -13.42 11.66
C LEU A 162 -5.62 -14.93 11.61
N ASN A 163 -4.81 -15.48 12.52
CA ASN A 163 -4.49 -16.90 12.54
C ASN A 163 -5.74 -17.74 12.81
N ALA A 164 -6.52 -17.35 13.82
CA ALA A 164 -7.77 -18.02 14.15
C ALA A 164 -8.80 -17.88 13.01
N PHE A 165 -8.90 -16.70 12.40
CA PHE A 165 -9.85 -16.45 11.32
C PHE A 165 -9.52 -17.25 10.06
N ILE A 166 -8.25 -17.30 9.66
CA ILE A 166 -7.80 -18.07 8.48
C ILE A 166 -8.03 -19.57 8.69
N LYS A 167 -7.74 -20.09 9.90
CA LYS A 167 -8.04 -21.50 10.24
C LYS A 167 -9.53 -21.80 10.14
N THR A 168 -10.36 -20.93 10.72
CA THR A 168 -11.83 -21.07 10.66
C THR A 168 -12.33 -20.99 9.21
N ALA A 169 -11.76 -20.11 8.39
CA ALA A 169 -12.10 -20.00 6.97
C ALA A 169 -11.79 -21.28 6.20
N LYS A 170 -10.64 -21.92 6.47
CA LYS A 170 -10.28 -23.23 5.91
C LYS A 170 -11.22 -24.34 6.39
N GLU A 171 -11.52 -24.40 7.68
CA GLU A 171 -12.47 -25.36 8.26
C GLU A 171 -13.87 -25.25 7.66
N LYS A 172 -14.30 -24.03 7.32
CA LYS A 172 -15.57 -23.75 6.61
C LYS A 172 -15.49 -23.93 5.10
N GLY A 173 -14.35 -24.34 4.55
CA GLY A 173 -14.19 -24.62 3.12
C GLY A 173 -14.07 -23.40 2.22
N SER A 174 -13.66 -22.25 2.76
CA SER A 174 -13.43 -21.02 1.95
C SER A 174 -12.32 -21.24 0.92
N VAL A 175 -11.27 -21.95 1.32
CA VAL A 175 -10.17 -22.42 0.47
C VAL A 175 -9.78 -23.85 0.90
N PRO A 176 -9.12 -24.65 0.04
CA PRO A 176 -8.61 -25.96 0.43
C PRO A 176 -7.71 -25.89 1.68
N ALA A 177 -7.67 -26.96 2.47
CA ALA A 177 -6.95 -26.97 3.75
C ALA A 177 -5.44 -26.71 3.58
N GLU A 178 -4.87 -27.29 2.52
CA GLU A 178 -3.48 -27.18 2.11
C GLU A 178 -3.12 -25.88 1.38
N TYR A 179 -4.13 -25.08 1.02
CA TYR A 179 -3.96 -23.83 0.28
C TYR A 179 -3.17 -22.80 1.09
N ASP A 180 -2.27 -22.08 0.44
CA ASP A 180 -1.33 -21.18 1.11
C ASP A 180 -1.96 -19.80 1.37
N VAL A 181 -2.10 -19.47 2.66
CA VAL A 181 -2.65 -18.20 3.13
C VAL A 181 -1.73 -17.63 4.24
N PRO A 182 -0.51 -17.19 3.89
CA PRO A 182 0.36 -16.50 4.84
C PRO A 182 -0.27 -15.18 5.29
N PHE A 183 0.06 -14.73 6.49
CA PHE A 183 -0.48 -13.49 7.03
C PHE A 183 0.55 -12.70 7.83
N ALA A 184 0.32 -11.40 7.97
CA ALA A 184 1.04 -10.55 8.90
C ALA A 184 0.15 -9.42 9.43
N HIS A 185 0.36 -9.02 10.68
CA HIS A 185 -0.21 -7.81 11.24
C HIS A 185 0.58 -6.59 10.75
N THR A 186 -0.11 -5.61 10.17
CA THR A 186 0.50 -4.43 9.54
C THR A 186 -0.11 -3.10 10.02
N PRO A 187 -0.01 -2.78 11.32
CA PRO A 187 -0.63 -1.59 11.89
C PRO A 187 -0.06 -0.30 11.32
N ALA A 188 -0.92 0.49 10.67
CA ALA A 188 -0.54 1.75 10.02
C ALA A 188 0.05 2.80 10.98
N PHE A 189 -0.25 2.68 12.26
CA PHE A 189 0.23 3.57 13.33
C PHE A 189 1.60 3.17 13.90
N VAL A 190 2.23 2.09 13.41
CA VAL A 190 3.60 1.70 13.76
C VAL A 190 4.51 1.85 12.54
N GLY A 191 5.66 2.49 12.69
CA GLY A 191 6.67 2.57 11.63
C GLY A 191 6.16 3.24 10.34
N SER A 192 6.33 2.55 9.21
CA SER A 192 5.88 2.99 7.87
C SER A 192 5.77 1.82 6.89
N HIS A 193 5.46 2.09 5.62
CA HIS A 193 5.43 1.11 4.52
C HIS A 193 6.59 0.10 4.52
N VAL A 194 7.84 0.51 4.77
CA VAL A 194 8.98 -0.45 4.80
C VAL A 194 8.87 -1.47 5.95
N THR A 195 8.24 -1.10 7.06
CA THR A 195 7.93 -2.02 8.16
C THR A 195 6.88 -3.04 7.76
N GLY A 196 5.88 -2.62 6.97
CA GLY A 196 4.87 -3.53 6.45
C GLY A 196 5.40 -4.50 5.39
N TYR A 197 6.38 -4.07 4.59
CA TYR A 197 7.12 -4.96 3.69
C TYR A 197 7.82 -6.07 4.49
N ASP A 198 8.59 -5.69 5.52
CA ASP A 198 9.30 -6.64 6.38
C ASP A 198 8.35 -7.63 7.08
N ASN A 199 7.27 -7.11 7.67
CA ASN A 199 6.26 -7.94 8.35
C ASN A 199 5.64 -9.00 7.42
N VAL A 200 5.29 -8.64 6.18
CA VAL A 200 4.72 -9.61 5.22
C VAL A 200 5.76 -10.58 4.70
N MET A 201 6.98 -10.12 4.38
CA MET A 201 8.05 -11.02 3.96
C MET A 201 8.32 -12.08 5.04
N LYS A 202 8.42 -11.65 6.30
CA LYS A 202 8.55 -12.54 7.46
C LYS A 202 7.35 -13.49 7.56
N GLY A 203 6.12 -13.00 7.47
CA GLY A 203 4.91 -13.85 7.56
C GLY A 203 4.84 -14.91 6.45
N ILE A 204 5.28 -14.58 5.23
CA ILE A 204 5.39 -15.54 4.13
C ILE A 204 6.47 -16.59 4.41
N PHE A 205 7.65 -16.18 4.89
CA PHE A 205 8.72 -17.11 5.23
C PHE A 205 8.36 -18.02 6.39
N GLU A 206 7.81 -17.48 7.49
CA GLU A 206 7.33 -18.27 8.62
C GLU A 206 6.24 -19.25 8.19
N HIS A 207 5.34 -18.84 7.28
CA HIS A 207 4.37 -19.77 6.72
C HIS A 207 5.06 -20.95 6.05
N PHE A 208 6.00 -20.75 5.13
CA PHE A 208 6.63 -21.88 4.43
C PHE A 208 7.65 -22.66 5.27
N TRP A 209 8.43 -21.98 6.12
CA TRP A 209 9.53 -22.59 6.86
C TRP A 209 9.06 -23.24 8.17
N ASP A 210 8.08 -22.66 8.87
CA ASP A 210 7.54 -23.21 10.13
C ASP A 210 6.35 -24.17 9.89
N GLY A 211 6.38 -24.88 8.75
CA GLY A 211 5.40 -25.93 8.45
C GLY A 211 3.98 -25.41 8.22
N LYS A 212 3.80 -24.46 7.30
CA LYS A 212 2.49 -23.88 6.90
C LYS A 212 1.67 -23.42 8.10
N ALA A 213 2.24 -22.50 8.89
CA ALA A 213 1.66 -22.03 10.15
C ALA A 213 1.39 -23.16 11.16
N ARG A 214 2.35 -24.08 11.32
CA ARG A 214 2.32 -25.24 12.24
C ARG A 214 1.21 -26.26 11.93
N THR A 215 0.76 -26.32 10.69
CA THR A 215 -0.22 -27.33 10.23
C THR A 215 0.45 -28.49 9.49
N ALA A 216 1.71 -28.33 9.11
CA ALA A 216 2.58 -29.33 8.52
C ALA A 216 3.89 -29.46 9.34
N PRO A 217 4.66 -30.54 9.15
CA PRO A 217 5.99 -30.63 9.73
C PRO A 217 6.87 -29.44 9.32
N VAL A 218 7.66 -28.93 10.27
CA VAL A 218 8.65 -27.88 10.02
C VAL A 218 9.66 -28.38 9.00
N LEU A 219 10.03 -27.53 8.04
CA LEU A 219 11.02 -27.91 7.04
C LEU A 219 12.39 -28.01 7.70
N GLU A 220 13.08 -29.13 7.49
CA GLU A 220 14.47 -29.26 7.89
C GLU A 220 15.37 -28.53 6.89
N ARG A 221 16.22 -27.65 7.39
CA ARG A 221 17.18 -26.94 6.55
C ARG A 221 18.20 -27.92 5.99
N VAL A 222 18.13 -28.17 4.68
CA VAL A 222 19.21 -28.80 3.92
C VAL A 222 20.15 -27.69 3.42
N PRO A 223 21.40 -27.60 3.94
CA PRO A 223 22.34 -26.57 3.50
C PRO A 223 22.62 -26.66 2.00
N ASN A 224 22.73 -25.52 1.35
CA ASN A 224 23.21 -25.38 -0.03
C ASN A 224 24.01 -24.08 -0.15
N GLU A 225 24.64 -23.87 -1.31
CA GLU A 225 25.47 -22.70 -1.61
C GLU A 225 24.67 -21.53 -2.21
N LYS A 226 23.33 -21.59 -2.22
CA LYS A 226 22.50 -20.54 -2.80
C LYS A 226 22.46 -19.31 -1.91
N ILE A 227 22.43 -18.15 -2.54
CA ILE A 227 22.23 -16.87 -1.85
C ILE A 227 20.77 -16.43 -2.02
N ASN A 228 20.11 -16.14 -0.92
CA ASN A 228 18.81 -15.46 -0.95
C ASN A 228 19.04 -13.95 -1.03
N PHE A 229 18.36 -13.29 -1.97
CA PHE A 229 18.39 -11.84 -2.11
C PHE A 229 16.98 -11.25 -1.88
N ILE A 230 16.89 -10.24 -1.01
CA ILE A 230 15.65 -9.52 -0.73
C ILE A 230 15.86 -8.07 -1.19
N GLY A 231 15.09 -7.64 -2.19
CA GLY A 231 15.25 -6.30 -2.80
C GLY A 231 14.67 -5.14 -1.98
N GLY A 232 13.83 -5.44 -0.99
CA GLY A 232 13.16 -4.43 -0.19
C GLY A 232 12.04 -3.70 -0.93
N PHE A 233 11.56 -2.61 -0.34
CA PHE A 233 10.55 -1.75 -0.96
C PHE A 233 11.24 -0.75 -1.92
N ASP A 234 11.08 -0.95 -3.23
CA ASP A 234 11.86 -0.23 -4.24
C ASP A 234 10.99 0.31 -5.39
N GLY A 235 10.96 1.63 -5.55
CA GLY A 235 10.27 2.29 -6.64
C GLY A 235 10.86 2.00 -8.02
N TYR A 236 12.10 1.54 -8.10
CA TYR A 236 12.79 1.16 -9.34
C TYR A 236 12.98 -0.35 -9.48
N THR A 237 12.21 -1.14 -8.73
CA THR A 237 12.36 -2.61 -8.65
C THR A 237 12.49 -3.29 -10.01
N VAL A 238 11.74 -2.83 -11.01
CA VAL A 238 11.77 -3.37 -12.39
C VAL A 238 13.18 -3.30 -12.98
N GLY A 239 13.88 -2.17 -12.85
CA GLY A 239 15.25 -2.01 -13.34
C GLY A 239 16.27 -2.63 -12.40
N ASN A 240 16.12 -2.38 -11.10
CA ASN A 240 17.08 -2.80 -10.10
C ASN A 240 17.16 -4.32 -9.97
N LEU A 241 16.03 -5.05 -9.91
CA LEU A 241 16.06 -6.52 -9.85
C LEU A 241 16.60 -7.15 -11.14
N ARG A 242 16.30 -6.57 -12.30
CA ARG A 242 16.90 -7.03 -13.58
C ARG A 242 18.42 -6.88 -13.57
N GLU A 243 18.93 -5.76 -13.04
CA GLU A 243 20.36 -5.53 -12.95
C GLU A 243 21.03 -6.44 -11.91
N VAL A 244 20.40 -6.65 -10.76
CA VAL A 244 20.87 -7.61 -9.74
C VAL A 244 20.96 -9.02 -10.34
N LYS A 245 19.90 -9.49 -11.04
CA LYS A 245 19.90 -10.77 -11.75
C LYS A 245 21.04 -10.87 -12.77
N ARG A 246 21.27 -9.81 -13.54
CA ARG A 246 22.35 -9.74 -14.54
C ARG A 246 23.72 -9.87 -13.88
N LEU A 247 23.97 -9.13 -12.80
CA LEU A 247 25.24 -9.16 -12.07
C LEU A 247 25.49 -10.52 -11.43
N LEU A 248 24.50 -11.09 -10.74
CA LEU A 248 24.60 -12.43 -10.16
C LEU A 248 24.85 -13.51 -11.23
N GLY A 249 24.21 -13.38 -12.40
CA GLY A 249 24.45 -14.24 -13.56
C GLY A 249 25.89 -14.14 -14.09
N ILE A 250 26.45 -12.94 -14.21
CA ILE A 250 27.85 -12.74 -14.65
C ILE A 250 28.85 -13.32 -13.65
N MET A 251 28.52 -13.23 -12.35
CA MET A 251 29.35 -13.82 -11.29
C MET A 251 29.23 -15.35 -11.22
N GLY A 252 28.28 -15.95 -11.93
CA GLY A 252 28.00 -17.39 -11.84
C GLY A 252 27.44 -17.80 -10.47
N ALA A 253 26.80 -16.89 -9.73
CA ALA A 253 26.21 -17.18 -8.43
C ALA A 253 24.91 -17.99 -8.59
N ASP A 254 24.70 -18.99 -7.74
CA ASP A 254 23.38 -19.63 -7.58
C ASP A 254 22.59 -18.82 -6.53
N TYR A 255 21.40 -18.37 -6.90
CA TYR A 255 20.63 -17.44 -6.08
C TYR A 255 19.11 -17.67 -6.19
N THR A 256 18.41 -17.16 -5.18
CA THR A 256 16.95 -17.02 -5.18
C THR A 256 16.61 -15.58 -4.81
N ILE A 257 15.86 -14.87 -5.66
CA ILE A 257 15.29 -13.58 -5.26
C ILE A 257 13.95 -13.86 -4.58
N LEU A 258 13.79 -13.31 -3.38
CA LEU A 258 12.58 -13.46 -2.58
C LEU A 258 11.79 -12.15 -2.68
N GLY A 259 10.67 -12.18 -3.41
CA GLY A 259 9.84 -11.00 -3.71
C GLY A 259 10.29 -10.28 -4.99
N ASP A 260 10.07 -10.92 -6.15
CA ASP A 260 10.39 -10.43 -7.51
C ASP A 260 9.14 -10.28 -8.38
#